data_AF-X1HY13-F1
#
_entry.id   AF-X1HY13-F1
#
_cell.length_a   1.000
_cell.length_b   1.000
_cell.length_c   1.000
_cell.angle_alpha   90.00
_cell.angle_beta   90.00
_cell.angle_gamma   90.00
#
_symmetry.space_group_name_H-M   'P 1'
#
loop_
_entity.id
_entity.type
_entity.pdbx_description
1 polymer ?
#
loop_
_entity_poly.entity_id
_entity_poly.type
_entity_poly.pdbx_seq_one_letter_code
_entity_poly.pdbx_strand_id
1 'polypeptide(L)' 'MPGNTVTNTDGYKKKSKHQRWRAGDLLVLAWDGRRFQSKWRPRKPYEILGEFWEDLGGTWGGRWKERGITAFDDPFHFQI' A
#
# COMPACT_ATOMS: atom_id res chain seq x y z
N MET A 1 19.59 36.81 5.17
CA MET A 1 18.39 36.21 4.54
C MET A 1 17.72 35.34 5.59
N PRO A 2 16.42 35.47 5.86
CA PRO A 2 15.75 34.58 6.80
C PRO A 2 15.75 33.17 6.21
N GLY A 3 16.31 32.22 6.96
CA GLY A 3 16.43 30.82 6.55
C GLY A 3 15.06 30.16 6.49
N ASN A 4 14.84 29.38 5.44
CA ASN A 4 13.61 28.61 5.29
C ASN A 4 13.57 27.50 6.36
N THR A 5 12.63 27.61 7.30
CA THR A 5 12.23 26.51 8.17
C THR A 5 11.55 25.45 7.30
N VAL A 6 12.21 24.31 7.08
CA VAL A 6 11.60 23.14 6.43
C VAL A 6 10.86 22.35 7.51
N THR A 7 9.54 22.46 7.54
CA THR A 7 8.71 21.55 8.34
C THR A 7 8.59 20.23 7.58
N ASN A 8 9.16 19.15 8.13
CA ASN A 8 9.17 17.80 7.55
C ASN A 8 7.79 17.11 7.54
N THR A 9 6.70 17.87 7.60
CA THR A 9 5.34 17.35 7.80
C THR A 9 4.58 17.06 6.50
N ASP A 10 5.14 17.44 5.35
CA ASP A 10 4.49 17.18 4.07
C ASP A 10 5.28 16.12 3.30
N GLY A 11 4.69 14.93 3.18
CA GLY A 11 5.20 13.80 2.39
C GLY A 11 5.33 14.07 0.87
N TYR A 12 5.21 15.32 0.43
CA TYR A 12 5.25 15.75 -0.97
C TYR A 12 6.62 15.56 -1.64
N LYS A 13 7.72 15.54 -0.88
CA LYS A 13 9.07 15.39 -1.47
C LYS A 13 9.40 13.97 -1.90
N LYS A 14 8.68 12.95 -1.43
CA LYS A 14 8.83 11.57 -1.90
C LYS A 14 7.77 11.30 -2.97
N LYS A 15 8.21 11.24 -4.24
CA LYS A 15 7.32 10.92 -5.37
C LYS A 15 6.69 9.55 -5.14
N SER A 16 5.40 9.52 -4.84
CA SER A 16 4.62 8.28 -4.71
C SER A 16 4.13 7.84 -6.08
N LYS A 17 3.99 6.53 -6.30
CA LYS A 17 3.41 5.99 -7.53
C LYS A 17 1.91 6.32 -7.67
N HIS A 18 1.22 6.59 -6.56
CA HIS A 18 -0.17 7.09 -6.56
C HIS A 18 -0.30 8.40 -7.34
N GLN A 19 0.66 9.32 -7.18
CA GLN A 19 0.68 10.62 -7.89
C GLN A 19 0.84 10.48 -9.41
N ARG A 20 1.25 9.30 -9.89
CA ARG A 20 1.46 8.99 -11.30
C ARG A 20 0.41 8.02 -11.86
N TRP A 21 -0.65 7.71 -11.10
CA TRP A 21 -1.65 6.72 -11.47
C TRP A 21 -1.04 5.33 -11.73
N ARG A 22 0.03 5.00 -10.99
CA ARG A 22 0.72 3.71 -11.07
C ARG A 22 0.65 2.91 -9.76
N ALA A 23 -0.16 3.36 -8.82
CA ALA A 23 -0.46 2.61 -7.62
C ALA A 23 -1.92 2.83 -7.21
N GLY A 24 -2.46 1.88 -6.46
CA GLY A 24 -3.77 1.93 -5.86
C GLY A 24 -3.78 1.11 -4.58
N ASP A 25 -4.60 1.54 -3.63
CA ASP A 25 -4.79 0.84 -2.36
C ASP A 25 -6.13 0.08 -2.41
N LEU A 26 -6.10 -1.21 -2.08
CA LEU A 26 -7.27 -2.07 -2.08
C LEU A 26 -7.69 -2.40 -0.65
N LEU A 27 -8.99 -2.33 -0.38
CA LEU A 27 -9.58 -2.75 0.89
C LEU A 27 -10.48 -3.96 0.65
N VAL A 28 -10.16 -5.08 1.30
CA VAL A 28 -10.99 -6.29 1.24
C VAL A 28 -12.14 -6.18 2.25
N LEU A 29 -13.35 -6.30 1.73
CA LEU A 29 -14.59 -6.33 2.51
C LEU A 29 -15.17 -7.75 2.46
N ALA A 30 -15.68 -8.25 3.60
CA ALA A 30 -16.46 -9.47 3.63
C ALA A 30 -17.89 -9.16 4.05
N TRP A 31 -18.84 -9.80 3.39
CA TRP A 31 -20.25 -9.75 3.77
C TRP A 31 -20.53 -10.76 4.88
N ASP A 32 -21.18 -10.33 5.97
CA ASP A 32 -21.55 -11.20 7.10
C ASP A 32 -23.02 -11.65 7.07
N GLY A 33 -23.75 -11.35 6.00
CA GLY A 33 -25.20 -11.54 5.91
C GLY A 33 -26.01 -10.26 6.14
N ARG A 34 -25.41 -9.20 6.67
CA ARG A 34 -26.09 -7.93 7.00
C ARG A 34 -25.34 -6.68 6.54
N ARG A 35 -24.01 -6.70 6.61
CA ARG A 35 -23.16 -5.57 6.20
C ARG A 35 -21.80 -6.03 5.68
N PHE A 36 -21.17 -5.16 4.92
CA PHE A 36 -19.75 -5.31 4.61
C PHE A 36 -18.92 -4.96 5.84
N GLN A 37 -18.06 -5.89 6.25
CA GLN A 37 -17.06 -5.68 7.27
C GLN A 37 -15.68 -5.69 6.64
N SER A 38 -14.90 -4.66 6.95
CA SER A 38 -13.53 -4.56 6.49
C SER A 38 -12.65 -5.60 7.18
N LYS A 39 -11.92 -6.36 6.36
CA LYS A 39 -10.98 -7.37 6.83
C LYS A 39 -9.59 -6.73 6.96
N TRP A 40 -9.44 -5.79 7.89
CA TRP A 40 -8.16 -5.11 8.15
C TRP A 40 -7.09 -6.05 8.74
N ARG A 41 -7.50 -7.11 9.46
CA ARG A 41 -6.61 -7.91 10.30
C ARG A 41 -6.16 -9.26 9.73
N PRO A 42 -6.93 -10.03 8.94
CA PRO A 42 -6.31 -11.15 8.27
C PRO A 42 -5.48 -10.60 7.10
N ARG A 43 -4.15 -10.82 7.14
CA ARG A 43 -3.22 -10.56 6.03
C ARG A 43 -3.51 -11.49 4.83
N LYS A 44 -4.08 -12.66 5.11
CA LYS A 44 -4.31 -13.75 4.14
C LYS A 44 -5.07 -13.36 2.86
N PRO A 45 -6.15 -12.57 2.88
CA PRO A 45 -6.77 -12.10 1.64
C PRO A 45 -5.83 -11.23 0.78
N TYR A 46 -4.98 -10.43 1.40
CA TYR A 46 -4.00 -9.59 0.71
C TYR A 46 -2.82 -10.41 0.19
N GLU A 47 -2.43 -11.51 0.85
CA GLU A 47 -1.43 -12.45 0.33
C GLU A 47 -1.89 -13.06 -1.00
N ILE A 48 -3.13 -13.54 -1.06
CA ILE A 48 -3.70 -14.13 -2.28
C ILE A 48 -3.76 -13.08 -3.41
N LEU A 49 -4.27 -11.88 -3.12
CA LEU A 49 -4.33 -10.78 -4.10
C LEU A 49 -2.93 -10.31 -4.52
N GLY A 50 -2.01 -10.26 -3.57
CA GLY A 50 -0.61 -9.89 -3.76
C GLY A 50 0.10 -10.83 -4.71
N GLU A 51 0.02 -12.14 -4.46
CA GLU A 51 0.60 -13.18 -5.32
C GLU A 51 0.03 -13.09 -6.74
N PHE A 52 -1.29 -13.01 -6.88
CA PHE A 52 -1.92 -12.81 -8.17
C PHE A 52 -1.45 -11.55 -8.90
N TRP A 53 -1.31 -10.42 -8.19
CA TRP A 53 -0.82 -9.17 -8.78
C TRP A 53 0.64 -9.26 -9.23
N GLU A 54 1.48 -9.93 -8.45
CA GLU A 54 2.88 -10.16 -8.77
C GLU A 54 3.02 -11.10 -9.98
N ASP A 55 2.17 -12.12 -10.12
CA ASP A 55 2.13 -13.00 -11.30
C ASP A 55 1.75 -12.26 -12.59
N LEU A 56 0.97 -11.17 -12.48
CA LEU A 56 0.67 -10.26 -13.60
C LEU A 56 1.79 -9.26 -13.90
N GLY A 57 2.92 -9.32 -13.18
CA GLY A 57 4.07 -8.43 -13.34
C GLY A 57 4.01 -7.14 -12.51
N GLY A 58 3.05 -7.03 -11.59
CA GLY A 58 2.96 -5.93 -10.65
C GLY A 58 3.90 -6.06 -9.45
N THR A 59 3.94 -5.04 -8.59
CA THR A 59 4.59 -5.09 -7.27
C THR A 59 3.55 -4.89 -6.18
N TRP A 60 3.53 -5.79 -5.20
CA TRP A 60 2.68 -5.68 -4.02
C TRP A 60 3.47 -5.17 -2.79
N GLY A 61 2.84 -4.30 -1.99
CA GLY A 61 3.41 -3.68 -0.80
C GLY A 61 3.55 -4.60 0.41
N GLY A 62 2.84 -5.74 0.41
CA GLY A 62 2.81 -6.65 1.54
C GLY A 62 4.07 -7.47 1.77
N ARG A 63 5.15 -7.28 1.00
CA ARG A 63 6.46 -7.94 1.24
C ARG A 63 7.63 -6.93 1.28
N TRP A 64 7.34 -5.64 1.40
CA TRP A 64 8.36 -4.60 1.31
C TRP A 64 9.39 -4.64 2.44
N LYS A 65 8.98 -5.03 3.65
CA LYS A 65 9.91 -5.19 4.77
C LYS A 65 10.91 -6.31 4.52
N GLU A 66 10.41 -7.46 4.08
CA GLU A 66 11.23 -8.62 3.72
C GLU A 66 12.20 -8.31 2.58
N ARG A 67 11.75 -7.52 1.59
CA ARG A 67 12.55 -7.08 0.43
C ARG A 67 13.47 -5.89 0.73
N GLY A 68 13.49 -5.36 1.95
CA GLY A 68 14.32 -4.22 2.32
C GLY A 68 13.94 -2.89 1.66
N ILE A 69 12.70 -2.74 1.18
CA ILE A 69 12.20 -1.51 0.51
C ILE A 69 11.78 -0.47 1.55
N THR A 70 11.12 -0.91 2.63
CA THR A 70 10.64 -0.07 3.74
C THR A 70 10.82 -0.80 5.07
N ALA A 71 10.66 -0.09 6.20
CA ALA A 71 10.73 -0.70 7.54
C ALA A 71 9.48 -1.52 7.91
N PHE A 72 8.40 -1.38 7.14
CA PHE A 72 7.09 -2.00 7.37
C PHE A 72 6.49 -2.45 6.05
N ASP A 73 5.64 -3.47 6.10
CA ASP A 73 4.84 -3.90 4.95
C ASP A 73 3.63 -2.95 4.78
N ASP A 74 3.20 -2.78 3.53
CA ASP A 74 1.96 -2.09 3.19
C ASP A 74 1.04 -3.03 2.40
N PRO A 75 0.27 -3.90 3.08
CA PRO A 75 -0.49 -4.97 2.42
C PRO A 75 -1.64 -4.46 1.54
N PHE A 76 -2.03 -3.20 1.70
CA PHE A 76 -3.11 -2.60 0.91
C PHE A 76 -2.60 -2.01 -0.41
N HIS A 77 -1.30 -1.73 -0.54
CA HIS A 77 -0.71 -1.02 -1.68
C HIS A 77 -0.30 -1.95 -2.82
N PHE A 78 -0.76 -1.63 -4.04
CA PHE A 78 -0.45 -2.35 -5.27
C PHE A 78 0.05 -1.36 -6.32
N GLN A 79 1.10 -1.70 -7.07
CA GLN A 79 1.69 -0.79 -8.05
C GLN A 79 2.25 -1.47 -9.30
N ILE A 80 2.44 -0.68 -10.37
CA ILE A 80 3.17 -1.00 -11.60
C ILE A 80 4.41 -0.11 -11.77
#